data_AF-A0A0D3EAX0-F1
#
_entry.id   AF-A0A0D3EAX0-F1
#
_cell.length_a   1.000
_cell.length_b   1.000
_cell.length_c   1.000
_cell.angle_alpha   90.00
_cell.angle_beta   90.00
_cell.angle_gamma   90.00
#
_symmetry.space_group_name_H-M   'P 1'
#
loop_
_entity.id
_entity.type
_entity.pdbx_description
1 polymer ?
#
loop_
_entity_poly.entity_id
_entity_poly.type
_entity_poly.pdbx_seq_one_letter_code
_entity_poly.pdbx_strand_id
1 'polypeptide(L)'
;MGSTAQTQSTPVQVTDDETALFAIQLASASVLPMALKSAIELDLLEIMARNCSPMSASEISSHLPTKNPEAPVMLDRILRLLTAYSVLTCSVRTLPDGADGLYGLGPVCKYFTKNEDGVSIAALCLLNHDKVFMGSW
;
A
#
# COMPACT_ATOMS: atom_id res chain seq x y z
N MET A 1 41.34 -28.55 17.30
CA MET A 1 41.36 -27.71 16.08
C MET A 1 39.92 -27.30 15.78
N GLY A 2 39.49 -26.12 16.25
CA GLY A 2 38.19 -25.55 15.93
C GLY A 2 38.41 -24.30 15.08
N SER A 3 38.03 -24.36 13.81
CA SER A 3 38.10 -23.22 12.90
C SER A 3 36.79 -22.45 12.99
N THR A 4 36.77 -21.35 13.72
CA THR A 4 35.70 -20.35 13.67
C THR A 4 35.77 -19.62 12.33
N ALA A 5 34.82 -19.89 11.44
CA ALA A 5 34.58 -19.07 10.26
C ALA A 5 34.09 -17.69 10.72
N GLN A 6 34.93 -16.66 10.55
CA GLN A 6 34.49 -15.27 10.69
C GLN A 6 33.66 -14.91 9.46
N THR A 7 32.36 -14.72 9.65
CA THR A 7 31.51 -14.06 8.67
C THR A 7 31.93 -12.59 8.61
N GLN A 8 32.79 -12.24 7.65
CA GLN A 8 33.10 -10.86 7.31
C GLN A 8 31.84 -10.22 6.70
N SER A 9 31.12 -9.44 7.50
CA SER A 9 30.13 -8.50 6.99
C SER A 9 30.87 -7.39 6.24
N THR A 10 30.87 -7.44 4.91
CA THR A 10 31.29 -6.32 4.07
C THR A 10 30.45 -5.09 4.41
N PRO A 11 31.05 -3.90 4.64
CA PRO A 11 30.27 -2.67 4.83
C PRO A 11 29.49 -2.38 3.56
N VAL A 12 28.16 -2.20 3.67
CA VAL A 12 27.34 -1.71 2.56
C VAL A 12 27.85 -0.31 2.20
N GLN A 13 28.46 -0.16 1.04
CA GLN A 13 28.88 1.13 0.50
C GLN A 13 27.62 1.81 -0.05
N VAL A 14 27.04 2.75 0.71
CA VAL A 14 25.91 3.57 0.27
C VAL A 14 26.45 4.71 -0.58
N THR A 15 25.92 4.86 -1.79
CA THR A 15 26.29 5.94 -2.72
C THR A 15 25.64 7.27 -2.31
N ASP A 16 26.17 8.39 -2.81
CA ASP A 16 25.58 9.71 -2.58
C ASP A 16 24.15 9.80 -3.17
N ASP A 17 23.94 9.20 -4.35
CA ASP A 17 22.61 9.12 -4.99
C ASP A 17 21.60 8.33 -4.14
N GLU A 18 21.98 7.19 -3.56
CA GLU A 18 21.13 6.42 -2.64
C GLU A 18 20.81 7.22 -1.37
N THR A 19 21.78 7.98 -0.88
CA THR A 19 21.59 8.86 0.29
C THR A 19 20.59 9.98 -0.03
N ALA A 20 20.71 10.61 -1.20
CA ALA A 20 19.78 11.64 -1.67
C ALA A 20 18.36 11.09 -1.86
N LEU A 21 18.22 9.91 -2.48
CA LEU A 21 16.92 9.23 -2.64
C LEU A 21 16.29 8.89 -1.29
N PHE A 22 17.08 8.42 -0.33
CA PHE A 22 16.58 8.13 1.01
C PHE A 22 16.12 9.39 1.75
N ALA A 23 16.86 10.50 1.62
CA ALA A 23 16.44 11.79 2.18
C ALA A 23 15.10 12.27 1.59
N ILE A 24 14.89 12.11 0.27
CA ILE A 24 13.61 12.42 -0.38
C ILE A 24 12.48 11.51 0.14
N GLN A 25 12.76 10.22 0.31
CA GLN A 25 11.79 9.26 0.86
C GLN A 25 11.39 9.63 2.29
N LEU A 26 12.34 10.00 3.15
CA LEU A 26 12.06 10.43 4.52
C LEU A 26 11.28 11.75 4.56
N ALA A 27 11.63 12.73 3.72
CA ALA A 27 10.90 13.99 3.61
C ALA A 27 9.43 13.80 3.18
N SER A 28 9.14 12.70 2.47
CA SER A 28 7.81 12.33 1.99
C SER A 28 7.19 11.15 2.76
N ALA A 29 7.72 10.80 3.93
CA ALA A 29 7.33 9.60 4.66
C ALA A 29 5.85 9.56 5.09
N SER A 30 5.20 10.73 5.19
CA SER A 30 3.76 10.83 5.51
C SER A 30 2.86 10.34 4.38
N VAL A 31 3.36 10.26 3.14
CA VAL A 31 2.52 9.93 1.97
C VAL A 31 1.97 8.51 2.05
N LEU A 32 2.80 7.52 2.46
CA LEU A 32 2.37 6.13 2.63
C LEU A 32 1.24 5.97 3.65
N PRO A 33 1.39 6.37 4.93
CA PRO A 33 0.33 6.18 5.92
C PRO A 33 -0.94 6.94 5.55
N MET A 34 -0.83 8.13 4.94
CA MET A 34 -2.01 8.88 4.50
C MET A 34 -2.74 8.21 3.34
N ALA A 35 -2.02 7.62 2.38
CA ALA A 35 -2.63 6.83 1.33
C ALA A 35 -3.29 5.55 1.85
N LEU A 36 -2.67 4.88 2.83
CA LEU A 36 -3.25 3.72 3.50
C LEU A 36 -4.52 4.08 4.27
N LYS A 37 -4.49 5.20 5.02
CA LYS A 37 -5.68 5.78 5.68
C LYS A 37 -6.80 6.00 4.66
N SER A 38 -6.54 6.65 3.54
CA SER A 38 -7.56 6.87 2.50
C SER A 38 -8.09 5.57 1.90
N ALA A 39 -7.24 4.57 1.69
CA ALA A 39 -7.67 3.26 1.20
C ALA A 39 -8.57 2.51 2.20
N ILE A 40 -8.33 2.70 3.51
CA ILE A 40 -9.19 2.18 4.59
C ILE A 40 -10.52 2.95 4.62
N GLU A 41 -10.50 4.28 4.59
CA GLU A 41 -11.72 5.11 4.64
C GLU A 41 -12.64 4.89 3.43
N LEU A 42 -12.07 4.55 2.28
CA LEU A 42 -12.80 4.19 1.06
C LEU A 42 -13.17 2.70 1.00
N ASP A 43 -12.90 1.92 2.04
CA ASP A 43 -13.15 0.47 2.10
C ASP A 43 -12.50 -0.32 0.94
N LEU A 44 -11.42 0.18 0.32
CA LEU A 44 -10.82 -0.44 -0.87
C LEU A 44 -10.33 -1.86 -0.57
N LEU A 45 -9.68 -2.04 0.59
CA LEU A 45 -9.16 -3.34 1.00
C LEU A 45 -10.29 -4.35 1.25
N GLU A 46 -11.42 -3.89 1.79
CA GLU A 46 -12.61 -4.72 2.04
C GLU A 46 -13.33 -5.10 0.74
N ILE A 47 -13.40 -4.17 -0.22
CA ILE A 47 -13.93 -4.43 -1.57
C ILE A 47 -13.11 -5.53 -2.25
N MET A 48 -11.78 -5.43 -2.19
CA MET A 48 -10.88 -6.42 -2.76
C MET A 48 -10.99 -7.77 -2.03
N ALA A 49 -11.06 -7.76 -0.69
CA ALA A 49 -11.20 -8.98 0.11
C ALA A 49 -12.49 -9.75 -0.21
N ARG A 50 -13.59 -9.04 -0.44
CA ARG A 50 -14.89 -9.64 -0.76
C ARG A 50 -14.91 -10.33 -2.12
N ASN A 51 -14.19 -9.79 -3.11
CA ASN A 51 -14.17 -10.34 -4.47
C ASN A 51 -13.19 -11.51 -4.63
N CYS A 52 -12.28 -11.73 -3.67
CA CYS A 52 -11.33 -12.84 -3.65
C CYS A 52 -10.47 -12.99 -4.93
N SER A 53 -10.31 -11.92 -5.70
CA SER A 53 -9.54 -11.90 -6.95
C SER A 53 -8.81 -10.56 -7.11
N PRO A 54 -7.70 -10.52 -7.87
CA PRO A 54 -7.10 -9.26 -8.27
C PRO A 54 -8.07 -8.43 -9.13
N MET A 55 -8.12 -7.12 -8.89
CA MET A 55 -9.07 -6.20 -9.53
C MET A 55 -8.35 -4.99 -10.15
N SER A 56 -8.88 -4.47 -11.25
CA SER A 56 -8.43 -3.20 -11.81
C SER A 56 -8.94 -2.01 -11.00
N ALA A 57 -8.30 -0.85 -11.15
CA ALA A 57 -8.77 0.38 -10.49
C ALA A 57 -10.20 0.78 -10.95
N SER A 58 -10.56 0.47 -12.19
CA SER A 58 -11.91 0.69 -12.73
C SER A 58 -12.94 -0.23 -12.07
N GLU A 59 -12.63 -1.53 -11.93
CA GLU A 59 -13.48 -2.49 -11.24
C GLU A 59 -13.70 -2.09 -9.78
N ILE A 60 -12.64 -1.73 -9.06
CA ILE A 60 -12.73 -1.24 -7.67
C ILE A 60 -13.60 0.01 -7.58
N SER A 61 -13.41 0.98 -8.49
CA SER A 61 -14.20 2.22 -8.50
C SER A 61 -15.69 1.98 -8.69
N SER A 62 -16.08 0.94 -9.44
CA SER A 62 -17.48 0.59 -9.71
C SER A 62 -18.24 0.12 -8.47
N HIS A 63 -17.51 -0.33 -7.44
CA HIS A 63 -18.09 -0.71 -6.15
C HIS A 63 -18.27 0.47 -5.18
N LEU A 64 -17.69 1.64 -5.50
CA LEU A 64 -17.82 2.83 -4.68
C LEU A 64 -19.09 3.61 -5.07
N PRO A 65 -19.77 4.25 -4.10
CA PRO A 65 -20.93 5.11 -4.36
C PRO A 65 -20.49 6.47 -4.94
N THR A 66 -19.83 6.47 -6.10
CA THR A 66 -19.28 7.66 -6.76
C THR A 66 -19.77 7.82 -8.19
N LYS A 67 -19.81 9.06 -8.66
CA LYS A 67 -20.08 9.43 -10.06
C LYS A 67 -18.88 10.15 -10.69
N ASN A 68 -17.75 10.20 -9.98
CA ASN A 68 -16.56 10.89 -10.45
C ASN A 68 -15.90 10.09 -11.58
N PRO A 69 -15.84 10.61 -12.83
CA PRO A 69 -15.20 9.91 -13.94
C PRO A 69 -13.70 9.70 -13.72
N GLU A 70 -13.05 10.52 -12.88
CA GLU A 70 -11.63 10.42 -12.55
C GLU A 70 -11.34 9.44 -11.40
N ALA A 71 -12.37 8.83 -10.80
CA ALA A 71 -12.19 7.91 -9.68
C ALA A 71 -11.23 6.75 -9.99
N PRO A 72 -11.33 6.04 -11.15
CA PRO A 72 -10.39 4.97 -11.49
C PRO A 72 -8.93 5.44 -11.48
N VAL A 73 -8.65 6.62 -12.04
CA VAL A 73 -7.29 7.17 -12.14
C VAL A 73 -6.76 7.57 -10.76
N MET A 74 -7.60 8.16 -9.91
CA MET A 74 -7.23 8.52 -8.54
C MET A 74 -6.93 7.28 -7.70
N LEU A 75 -7.78 6.25 -7.80
CA LEU A 75 -7.58 4.98 -7.11
C LEU A 75 -6.32 4.27 -7.60
N ASP A 76 -6.07 4.24 -8.92
CA ASP A 76 -4.85 3.64 -9.48
C ASP A 76 -3.58 4.23 -8.84
N ARG A 77 -3.52 5.55 -8.67
CA ARG A 77 -2.37 6.21 -8.02
C ARG A 77 -2.19 5.79 -6.57
N ILE A 78 -3.27 5.63 -5.81
CA ILE A 78 -3.23 5.15 -4.42
C ILE A 78 -2.77 3.68 -4.40
N LEU A 79 -3.37 2.82 -5.22
CA LEU A 79 -3.09 1.39 -5.26
C LEU A 79 -1.65 1.10 -5.71
N ARG A 80 -1.12 1.86 -6.67
CA ARG A 80 0.30 1.78 -7.10
C ARG A 80 1.26 2.13 -5.97
N LEU A 81 0.96 3.18 -5.21
CA LEU A 81 1.80 3.54 -4.06
C LEU A 81 1.79 2.43 -3.02
N LEU A 82 0.62 1.91 -2.67
CA LEU A 82 0.50 0.78 -1.72
C LEU A 82 1.24 -0.47 -2.23
N THR A 83 1.20 -0.72 -3.53
CA THR A 83 1.98 -1.79 -4.18
C THR A 83 3.49 -1.57 -4.05
N ALA A 84 3.97 -0.33 -4.26
CA ALA A 84 5.40 -0.01 -4.13
C ALA A 84 5.95 -0.29 -2.72
N TYR A 85 5.08 -0.24 -1.70
CA TYR A 85 5.39 -0.59 -0.32
C TYR A 85 4.98 -2.02 0.06
N SER A 86 4.69 -2.88 -0.91
CA SER A 86 4.30 -4.29 -0.71
C SER A 86 3.05 -4.50 0.16
N VAL A 87 2.22 -3.46 0.32
CA VAL A 87 0.91 -3.59 0.98
C VAL A 87 -0.03 -4.37 0.06
N LEU A 88 0.01 -4.06 -1.24
CA LEU A 88 -0.71 -4.76 -2.29
C LEU A 88 0.27 -5.48 -3.22
N THR A 89 -0.25 -6.43 -3.97
CA THR A 89 0.43 -7.03 -5.12
C THR A 89 -0.11 -6.41 -6.41
N CYS A 90 0.72 -6.29 -7.44
CA CYS A 90 0.27 -5.85 -8.76
C CYS A 90 0.71 -6.86 -9.84
N SER A 91 -0.20 -7.14 -10.77
CA SER A 91 0.08 -7.88 -11.99
C SER A 91 -0.44 -7.08 -13.18
N VAL A 92 0.17 -7.26 -14.35
CA VAL A 92 -0.22 -6.52 -15.56
C VAL A 92 -1.01 -7.46 -16.46
N ARG A 93 -2.22 -7.04 -16.84
CA ARG A 93 -3.05 -7.71 -17.85
C ARG A 93 -2.88 -6.99 -19.18
N THR A 94 -2.33 -7.67 -20.18
CA THR A 94 -2.24 -7.15 -21.55
C THR A 94 -3.61 -7.25 -22.22
N LEU A 95 -4.06 -6.15 -22.79
CA LEU A 95 -5.31 -6.00 -23.53
C LEU A 95 -5.00 -5.53 -24.96
N PRO A 96 -5.94 -5.70 -25.93
CA PRO A 96 -5.73 -5.27 -27.31
C PRO A 96 -5.42 -3.77 -27.47
N ASP A 97 -5.92 -2.97 -26.53
CA ASP A 97 -5.92 -1.52 -26.47
C ASP A 97 -4.94 -0.96 -25.42
N GLY A 98 -4.19 -1.81 -24.71
CA GLY A 98 -3.18 -1.37 -23.74
C GLY A 98 -2.82 -2.42 -22.70
N ALA A 99 -2.37 -1.95 -21.54
CA ALA A 99 -2.08 -2.78 -20.39
C ALA A 99 -2.81 -2.22 -19.18
N ASP A 100 -3.45 -3.10 -18.41
CA ASP A 100 -4.23 -2.75 -17.22
C ASP A 100 -3.61 -3.38 -15.97
N GLY A 101 -3.46 -2.57 -14.93
CA GLY A 101 -2.90 -3.01 -13.66
C GLY A 101 -3.96 -3.69 -12.80
N LEU A 102 -3.73 -4.94 -12.43
CA LEU A 102 -4.57 -5.71 -11.52
C LEU A 102 -3.93 -5.75 -10.13
N TYR A 103 -4.66 -5.25 -9.14
CA TYR A 103 -4.24 -5.16 -7.76
C TYR A 103 -4.82 -6.32 -6.96
N GLY A 104 -3.97 -6.98 -6.19
CA GLY A 104 -4.35 -8.03 -5.23
C GLY A 104 -3.93 -7.65 -3.81
N LEU A 105 -4.55 -8.27 -2.82
CA LEU A 105 -4.19 -8.06 -1.42
C LEU A 105 -2.85 -8.72 -1.10
N GLY A 106 -1.92 -7.95 -0.53
CA GLY A 106 -0.69 -8.51 0.04
C GLY A 106 -0.93 -9.16 1.40
N PRO A 107 0.05 -9.90 1.95
CA PRO A 107 -0.12 -10.60 3.24
C PRO A 107 -0.49 -9.68 4.41
N VAL A 108 0.01 -8.44 4.41
CA VAL A 108 -0.27 -7.46 5.48
C VAL A 108 -1.75 -7.07 5.52
N CYS A 109 -2.46 -7.15 4.40
CA CYS A 109 -3.88 -6.78 4.33
C CYS A 109 -4.77 -7.63 5.23
N LYS A 110 -4.35 -8.84 5.61
CA LYS A 110 -5.05 -9.66 6.63
C LYS A 110 -5.30 -8.89 7.93
N TYR A 111 -4.41 -7.97 8.29
CA TYR A 111 -4.53 -7.15 9.50
C TYR A 111 -5.26 -5.83 9.26
N PHE A 112 -5.49 -5.45 8.00
CA PHE A 112 -6.18 -4.22 7.62
C PHE A 112 -7.60 -4.45 7.12
N THR A 113 -8.01 -5.70 6.91
CA THR A 113 -9.40 -6.12 6.68
C THR A 113 -9.96 -6.81 7.91
N LYS A 114 -11.28 -6.75 8.09
CA LYS A 114 -11.96 -7.36 9.23
C LYS A 114 -11.79 -8.87 9.23
N ASN A 115 -11.45 -9.42 10.40
CA ASN A 115 -11.44 -10.87 10.64
C ASN A 115 -12.87 -11.39 10.94
N GLU A 116 -12.96 -12.66 11.35
CA GLU A 116 -14.24 -13.31 11.72
C GLU A 116 -14.96 -12.60 12.88
N ASP A 117 -14.23 -11.96 13.78
CA ASP A 117 -14.76 -11.17 14.89
C ASP A 117 -15.13 -9.73 14.48
N GLY A 118 -14.93 -9.36 13.21
CA GLY A 118 -15.22 -8.02 12.69
C GLY A 118 -14.17 -6.96 13.06
N VAL A 119 -12.99 -7.34 13.56
CA VAL A 119 -11.93 -6.43 14.01
C VAL A 119 -10.72 -6.42 13.07
N SER A 120 -9.97 -5.31 13.06
CA SER A 120 -8.70 -5.17 12.33
C SER A 120 -7.83 -4.05 12.94
N ILE A 121 -6.55 -3.99 12.55
CA ILE A 121 -5.60 -2.91 12.89
C ILE A 121 -5.92 -1.62 12.13
N ALA A 122 -6.84 -1.66 11.16
CA ALA A 122 -7.25 -0.46 10.42
C ALA A 122 -7.75 0.65 11.36
N ALA A 123 -8.49 0.30 12.43
CA ALA A 123 -8.94 1.28 13.42
C ALA A 123 -7.79 2.01 14.12
N LEU A 124 -6.67 1.32 14.40
CA LEU A 124 -5.47 1.94 14.95
C LEU A 124 -4.78 2.85 13.94
N CYS A 125 -4.74 2.45 12.66
CA CYS A 125 -4.22 3.30 11.58
C CYS A 125 -5.03 4.59 11.45
N LEU A 126 -6.37 4.50 11.50
CA LEU A 126 -7.26 5.65 11.48
C LEU A 126 -7.05 6.56 12.70
N LEU A 127 -6.91 5.97 13.90
CA LEU A 127 -6.67 6.71 15.14
C LEU A 127 -5.36 7.50 15.09
N ASN A 128 -4.25 6.83 14.75
CA ASN A 128 -2.92 7.45 14.73
C ASN A 128 -2.80 8.60 13.73
N HIS A 129 -3.55 8.54 12.63
CA HIS A 129 -3.54 9.53 11.56
C HIS A 129 -4.79 10.40 11.55
N ASP A 130 -5.59 10.37 12.62
CA ASP A 130 -6.66 11.34 12.84
C ASP A 130 -6.06 12.72 13.11
N LYS A 131 -6.79 13.76 12.71
CA LYS A 131 -6.35 15.15 12.84
C LYS A 131 -5.97 15.52 14.29
N VAL A 132 -6.69 14.99 15.28
CA VAL A 132 -6.44 15.28 16.70
C VAL A 132 -5.12 14.68 17.16
N PHE A 133 -4.87 13.40 16.85
CA PHE A 133 -3.63 12.72 17.25
C PHE A 133 -2.42 13.27 16.50
N MET A 134 -2.56 13.54 15.20
CA MET A 134 -1.48 14.17 14.43
C MET A 134 -1.11 15.56 14.94
N GLY A 135 -2.08 16.33 15.46
CA GLY A 135 -1.81 17.67 16.02
C GLY A 135 -1.09 17.67 17.38
N SER A 136 -0.87 16.50 17.98
CA SER A 136 -0.17 16.36 19.28
C SER A 136 1.34 16.18 19.16
N TRP A 137 1.85 15.92 17.95
CA TRP A 137 3.26 15.85 17.62
C TRP A 137 3.80 17.21 17.17
#